data_AF-D8UAX5-F1
#
_entry.id   AF-D8UAX5-F1
#
_cell.length_a   1.000
_cell.length_b   1.000
_cell.length_c   1.000
_cell.angle_alpha   90.00
_cell.angle_beta   90.00
_cell.angle_gamma   90.00
#
_symmetry.space_group_name_H-M   'P 1'
#
loop_
_entity.id
_entity.type
_entity.pdbx_description
1 polymer ?
#
loop_
_entity_poly.entity_id
_entity_poly.type
_entity_poly.pdbx_seq_one_letter_code
_entity_poly.pdbx_strand_id
1 'polypeptide(L)'
;MVFFSNSQPPTANRSKIFSREELPQQLLSDLFESDPGSVQPRVLYSRRWHAYPRFRPPEHFSPFVLAPGLLYGNALEPAASAMEMAAIAAHNSAALVVRHLAELYGAADAAAALAVQAQGQYQEQ
;
A
#
# COMPACT_ATOMS: atom_id res chain seq x y z
N MET A 1 8.20 4.91 -10.95
CA MET A 1 7.71 3.62 -11.46
C MET A 1 7.66 3.70 -12.96
N VAL A 2 8.45 2.86 -13.64
CA VAL A 2 8.55 2.87 -15.10
C VAL A 2 8.14 1.50 -15.63
N PHE A 3 7.22 1.46 -16.60
CA PHE A 3 6.83 0.26 -17.33
C PHE A 3 7.55 0.23 -18.66
N PHE A 4 8.05 -0.93 -19.07
CA PHE A 4 8.63 -1.13 -20.40
C PHE A 4 7.77 -2.07 -21.23
N SER A 5 7.75 -1.89 -22.56
CA SER A 5 7.32 -2.92 -23.50
C SER A 5 8.20 -2.85 -24.71
N ASN A 6 8.77 -3.99 -25.04
CA ASN A 6 9.17 -4.25 -26.41
C ASN A 6 7.91 -4.45 -27.24
N SER A 7 7.92 -4.01 -28.49
CA SER A 7 6.80 -4.03 -29.43
C SER A 7 5.98 -5.33 -29.38
N GLN A 8 4.65 -5.24 -29.52
CA GLN A 8 3.74 -6.41 -29.60
C GLN A 8 4.26 -7.44 -30.63
N PRO A 9 4.34 -8.72 -30.26
CA PRO A 9 3.16 -9.61 -30.15
C PRO A 9 2.95 -10.11 -28.68
N PRO A 10 2.05 -11.08 -28.37
CA PRO A 10 1.56 -11.35 -26.99
C PRO A 10 2.59 -11.99 -26.03
N THR A 11 3.86 -12.02 -26.42
CA THR A 11 5.00 -12.57 -25.67
C THR A 11 6.03 -11.51 -25.26
N ALA A 12 5.71 -10.21 -25.39
CA ALA A 12 6.64 -9.15 -24.99
C ALA A 12 6.84 -9.12 -23.47
N ASN A 13 8.07 -9.38 -23.01
CA ASN A 13 8.47 -9.26 -21.61
C ASN A 13 8.20 -7.83 -21.10
N ARG A 14 7.39 -7.73 -20.04
CA ARG A 14 7.08 -6.47 -19.38
C ARG A 14 7.80 -6.43 -18.04
N SER A 15 8.66 -5.44 -17.88
CA SER A 15 9.39 -5.23 -16.64
C SER A 15 8.91 -3.94 -15.97
N LYS A 16 8.83 -4.00 -14.64
CA LYS A 16 8.51 -2.87 -13.76
C LYS A 16 9.76 -2.53 -12.97
N ILE A 17 10.18 -1.27 -13.08
CA ILE A 17 11.41 -0.81 -12.43
C ILE A 17 11.10 0.36 -11.50
N PHE A 18 11.78 0.34 -10.36
CA PHE A 18 11.83 1.44 -9.42
C PHE A 18 13.22 2.07 -9.49
N SER A 19 13.24 3.36 -9.78
CA SER A 19 14.46 4.16 -9.73
C SER A 19 14.16 5.44 -8.97
N ARG A 20 15.20 6.00 -8.33
CA ARG A 20 15.14 7.30 -7.66
C ARG A 20 15.05 8.45 -8.66
N GLU A 21 15.57 8.23 -9.86
CA GLU A 21 15.66 9.21 -10.95
C GLU A 21 15.22 8.58 -12.27
N GLU A 22 15.00 9.39 -13.29
CA GLU A 22 14.69 8.88 -14.63
C GLU A 22 15.87 8.07 -15.17
N LEU A 23 15.57 6.90 -15.71
CA LEU A 23 16.60 6.00 -16.22
C LEU A 23 16.97 6.39 -17.66
N PRO A 24 18.25 6.65 -17.95
CA PRO A 24 18.69 6.91 -19.32
C PRO A 24 18.40 5.73 -20.24
N GLN A 25 18.04 5.99 -21.50
CA GLN A 25 17.76 4.94 -22.49
C GLN A 25 18.93 3.95 -22.64
N GLN A 26 20.18 4.42 -22.57
CA GLN A 26 21.35 3.56 -22.64
C GLN A 26 21.39 2.53 -21.51
N LEU A 27 21.14 2.96 -20.26
CA LEU A 27 21.12 2.05 -19.11
C LEU A 27 19.99 1.03 -19.23
N LEU A 28 18.86 1.43 -19.82
CA LEU A 28 17.75 0.52 -20.06
C LEU A 28 18.09 -0.52 -21.11
N SER A 29 18.72 -0.10 -22.20
CA SER A 29 19.31 -0.99 -23.19
C SER A 29 20.26 -1.99 -22.55
N ASP A 30 21.23 -1.52 -21.76
CA ASP A 30 22.22 -2.39 -21.11
C ASP A 30 21.58 -3.40 -20.13
N LEU A 31 20.48 -3.04 -19.47
CA LEU A 31 19.78 -3.90 -18.50
C LEU A 31 18.89 -4.97 -19.17
N PHE A 32 18.40 -4.73 -20.39
CA PHE A 32 17.40 -5.58 -21.05
C PHE A 32 17.81 -6.13 -22.42
N GLU A 33 18.94 -5.72 -22.98
CA GLU A 33 19.54 -6.33 -24.16
C GLU A 33 20.33 -7.57 -23.74
N SER A 34 19.66 -8.71 -23.72
CA SER A 34 20.30 -10.01 -23.46
C SER A 34 20.57 -10.83 -24.73
N ASP A 35 19.88 -10.55 -25.85
CA ASP A 35 20.00 -11.35 -27.07
C ASP A 35 20.27 -10.50 -28.33
N PRO A 36 21.21 -10.92 -29.21
CA PRO A 36 21.39 -10.32 -30.53
C PRO A 36 20.10 -10.36 -31.34
N GLY A 37 19.57 -9.18 -31.69
CA GLY A 37 18.28 -9.03 -32.39
C GLY A 37 17.10 -8.65 -31.49
N SER A 38 17.33 -8.46 -30.19
CA SER A 38 16.32 -7.88 -29.29
C SER A 38 15.97 -6.45 -29.70
N VAL A 39 14.69 -6.10 -29.61
CA VAL A 39 14.20 -4.74 -29.87
C VAL A 39 14.55 -3.84 -28.67
N GLN A 40 14.81 -2.55 -28.92
CA GLN A 40 15.17 -1.61 -27.86
C GLN A 40 14.05 -1.49 -26.82
N PRO A 41 14.36 -1.55 -25.50
CA PRO A 41 13.36 -1.41 -24.45
C PRO A 41 12.74 -0.01 -24.49
N ARG A 42 11.42 0.07 -24.59
CA ARG A 42 10.67 1.34 -24.63
C ARG A 42 9.91 1.57 -23.32
N VAL A 43 10.05 2.76 -22.74
CA VAL A 43 9.21 3.22 -21.63
C VAL A 43 7.76 3.40 -22.10
N LEU A 44 6.82 2.69 -21.49
CA LEU A 44 5.38 2.85 -21.69
C LEU A 44 4.74 3.84 -20.74
N TYR A 45 5.20 3.87 -19.50
CA TYR A 45 4.62 4.72 -18.47
C TYR A 45 5.67 5.05 -17.44
N SER A 46 5.71 6.31 -17.00
CA SER A 46 6.57 6.76 -15.91
C SER A 46 5.78 7.64 -14.96
N ARG A 47 5.89 7.37 -13.65
CA ARG A 47 5.32 8.21 -12.59
C ARG A 47 6.28 8.35 -11.42
N ARG A 48 6.41 9.56 -10.89
CA ARG A 48 7.05 9.81 -9.59
C ARG A 48 6.16 9.23 -8.48
N TRP A 49 6.72 8.32 -7.69
CA TRP A 49 6.00 7.66 -6.61
C TRP A 49 6.85 7.65 -5.33
N HIS A 50 6.37 8.34 -4.30
CA HIS A 50 6.94 8.35 -2.95
C HIS A 50 6.44 7.13 -2.14
N ALA A 51 6.75 5.91 -2.59
CA ALA A 51 6.21 4.68 -1.99
C ALA A 51 7.01 4.13 -0.80
N TYR A 52 8.29 4.51 -0.70
CA TYR A 52 9.23 3.89 0.22
C TYR A 52 9.77 4.93 1.20
N PRO A 53 9.18 5.04 2.40
CA PRO A 53 9.74 5.90 3.45
C PRO A 53 11.16 5.41 3.81
N ARG A 54 12.00 6.35 4.23
CA ARG A 54 13.34 6.03 4.74
C ARG A 54 13.27 5.92 6.26
N PHE A 55 13.39 4.70 6.76
CA PHE A 55 13.45 4.46 8.20
C PHE A 55 14.81 4.87 8.76
N ARG A 56 14.81 5.48 9.94
CA ARG A 56 16.00 5.94 10.66
C ARG A 56 15.82 5.61 12.14
N PRO A 57 16.27 4.43 12.58
CA PRO A 57 16.16 4.05 13.98
C PRO A 57 16.96 5.00 14.90
N PRO A 58 16.49 5.28 16.13
CA PRO A 58 15.21 4.81 16.68
C PRO A 58 14.02 5.62 16.13
N GLU A 59 12.97 4.90 15.74
CA GLU A 59 11.73 5.47 15.23
C GLU A 59 10.91 6.11 16.37
N HIS A 60 10.30 7.26 16.07
CA HIS A 60 9.31 7.88 16.95
C HIS A 60 7.90 7.49 16.49
N PHE A 61 7.18 6.77 17.35
CA PHE A 61 5.81 6.34 17.08
C PHE A 61 4.79 7.34 17.64
N SER A 62 3.82 7.70 16.81
CA SER A 62 2.65 8.45 17.28
C SER A 62 1.72 7.52 18.06
N PRO A 63 0.97 8.03 19.05
CA PRO A 63 -0.04 7.21 19.73
C PRO A 63 -1.16 6.80 18.75
N PHE A 64 -1.75 5.63 18.96
CA PHE A 64 -2.89 5.15 18.18
C PHE A 64 -4.18 5.92 18.47
N VAL A 65 -4.34 6.43 19.70
CA VAL A 65 -5.48 7.25 20.11
C VAL A 65 -4.97 8.69 20.22
N LEU A 66 -5.46 9.57 19.35
CA LEU A 66 -5.08 10.99 19.36
C LEU A 66 -5.98 11.79 20.32
N ALA A 67 -7.26 11.41 20.40
CA ALA A 67 -8.27 11.97 21.28
C ALA A 67 -9.42 10.95 21.45
N PRO A 68 -10.35 11.14 22.41
CA PRO A 68 -11.55 10.31 22.51
C PRO A 68 -12.31 10.25 21.16
N GLY A 69 -12.54 9.05 20.63
CA GLY A 69 -13.18 8.84 19.34
C GLY A 69 -12.31 9.12 18.10
N LEU A 70 -11.05 9.57 18.26
CA LEU A 70 -10.13 9.88 17.15
C LEU A 70 -8.91 8.96 17.17
N LEU A 71 -8.83 8.08 16.18
CA LEU A 71 -7.75 7.09 16.04
C LEU A 71 -6.82 7.44 14.88
N TYR A 72 -5.54 7.13 15.05
CA TYR A 72 -4.52 7.21 14.02
C TYR A 72 -4.10 5.80 13.58
N GLY A 73 -4.66 5.34 12.46
CA GLY A 73 -4.36 4.01 11.92
C GLY A 73 -2.89 3.83 11.52
N ASN A 74 -2.23 4.89 11.06
CA ASN A 74 -0.85 4.83 10.57
C ASN A 74 0.20 4.97 11.67
N ALA A 75 -0.17 4.79 12.95
CA ALA A 75 0.78 4.87 14.06
C ALA A 75 1.99 3.90 13.90
N LEU A 76 1.82 2.79 13.16
CA LEU A 76 2.89 1.80 12.87
C LEU A 76 3.70 2.09 11.59
N GLU A 77 3.30 3.06 10.78
CA GLU A 77 3.97 3.37 9.51
C GLU A 77 5.47 3.67 9.67
N PRO A 78 5.96 4.26 10.78
CA PRO A 78 7.39 4.43 11.01
C PRO A 78 8.18 3.12 11.16
N ALA A 79 7.55 2.01 11.58
CA ALA A 79 8.23 0.71 11.74
C ALA A 79 8.31 -0.07 10.42
N ALA A 80 7.23 -0.04 9.65
CA ALA A 80 7.11 -0.80 8.42
C ALA A 80 6.01 -0.21 7.52
N SER A 81 6.30 -0.16 6.23
CA SER A 81 5.37 0.35 5.21
C SER A 81 5.08 -0.75 4.20
N ALA A 82 4.08 -1.57 4.51
CA ALA A 82 3.57 -2.63 3.67
C ALA A 82 2.02 -2.65 3.73
N MET A 83 1.38 -3.25 2.73
CA MET A 83 -0.09 -3.36 2.71
C MET A 83 -0.62 -4.12 3.92
N GLU A 84 0.14 -5.11 4.38
CA GLU A 84 -0.13 -5.92 5.57
C GLU A 84 -0.17 -5.06 6.84
N MET A 85 0.69 -4.04 6.93
CA MET A 85 0.70 -3.13 8.08
C MET A 85 -0.56 -2.26 8.11
N ALA A 86 -1.08 -1.87 6.94
CA ALA A 86 -2.36 -1.16 6.85
C ALA A 86 -3.54 -2.05 7.28
N ALA A 87 -3.52 -3.34 6.94
CA ALA A 87 -4.55 -4.29 7.37
C ALA A 87 -4.52 -4.50 8.89
N ILE A 88 -3.33 -4.66 9.49
CA ILE A 88 -3.15 -4.76 10.95
C ILE A 88 -3.63 -3.49 11.65
N ALA A 89 -3.25 -2.32 11.14
CA ALA A 89 -3.70 -1.03 11.64
C ALA A 89 -5.23 -0.89 11.63
N ALA A 90 -5.87 -1.29 10.53
CA ALA A 90 -7.33 -1.24 10.40
C ALA A 90 -8.02 -2.17 11.40
N HIS A 91 -7.53 -3.40 11.55
CA HIS A 91 -8.07 -4.36 12.53
C HIS A 91 -7.99 -3.82 13.95
N ASN A 92 -6.83 -3.30 14.36
CA ASN A 92 -6.64 -2.73 15.69
C ASN A 92 -7.51 -1.49 15.90
N SER A 93 -7.65 -0.64 14.89
CA SER A 93 -8.51 0.54 14.95
C SER A 93 -9.97 0.15 15.15
N ALA A 94 -10.46 -0.87 14.42
CA ALA A 94 -11.81 -1.38 14.60
C ALA A 94 -12.03 -1.87 16.04
N ALA A 95 -11.11 -2.67 16.59
CA ALA A 95 -11.18 -3.14 17.97
C ALA A 95 -11.24 -1.98 19.00
N LEU A 96 -10.46 -0.93 18.79
CA LEU A 96 -10.50 0.28 19.62
C LEU A 96 -11.83 1.02 19.50
N VAL A 97 -12.40 1.12 18.30
CA VAL A 97 -13.74 1.71 18.10
C VAL A 97 -14.80 0.90 18.83
N VAL A 98 -14.80 -0.44 18.71
CA VAL A 98 -15.75 -1.30 19.42
C VAL A 98 -15.69 -1.06 20.93
N ARG A 99 -14.47 -1.04 21.48
CA ARG A 99 -14.25 -0.76 22.90
C ARG A 99 -14.79 0.61 23.28
N HIS A 100 -14.49 1.65 22.51
CA HIS A 100 -14.95 3.00 22.80
C HIS A 100 -16.48 3.12 22.77
N LEU A 101 -17.14 2.48 21.79
CA LEU A 101 -18.60 2.43 21.73
C LEU A 101 -19.21 1.70 22.92
N ALA A 102 -18.59 0.59 23.35
CA ALA A 102 -19.04 -0.15 24.54
C ALA A 102 -18.90 0.68 25.82
N GLU A 103 -17.88 1.52 25.92
CA GLU A 103 -17.70 2.47 27.04
C GLU A 103 -18.79 3.57 27.05
N LEU A 104 -19.27 4.01 25.88
CA LEU A 104 -20.28 5.07 25.76
C LEU A 104 -21.73 4.56 25.91
N TYR A 105 -22.04 3.40 25.34
CA TYR A 105 -23.41 2.90 25.19
C TYR A 105 -23.68 1.60 25.96
N GLY A 106 -22.65 0.96 26.53
CA GLY A 106 -22.74 -0.38 27.09
C GLY A 106 -22.46 -1.47 26.06
N ALA A 107 -21.91 -2.61 26.52
CA ALA A 107 -21.36 -3.64 25.65
C ALA A 107 -22.38 -4.36 24.73
N ALA A 108 -23.65 -4.44 25.16
CA ALA A 108 -24.70 -5.11 24.38
C ALA A 108 -25.10 -4.33 23.13
N ASP A 109 -25.17 -3.00 23.23
CA ASP A 109 -25.61 -2.13 22.13
C ASP A 109 -24.50 -1.91 21.09
N ALA A 110 -23.24 -1.88 21.52
CA ALA A 110 -22.07 -1.78 20.64
C ALA A 110 -21.95 -3.00 19.70
N ALA A 111 -22.21 -4.22 20.20
CA ALA A 111 -22.18 -5.43 19.40
C ALA A 111 -23.31 -5.47 18.35
N ALA A 112 -24.50 -4.99 18.71
CA ALA A 112 -25.64 -4.89 17.81
C ALA A 112 -25.41 -3.89 16.65
N ALA A 113 -24.79 -2.73 16.94
CA ALA A 113 -24.47 -1.72 15.94
C ALA A 113 -23.48 -2.22 14.85
N LEU A 114 -22.53 -3.08 15.23
CA LEU A 114 -21.54 -3.67 14.32
C LEU A 114 -22.10 -4.82 13.48
N ALA A 115 -22.97 -5.66 14.06
CA ALA A 115 -23.60 -6.78 13.37
C ALA A 115 -24.47 -6.33 12.18
N VAL A 116 -25.13 -5.18 12.30
CA VAL A 116 -25.94 -4.58 11.23
C VAL A 116 -25.08 -4.15 10.02
N GLN A 117 -23.82 -3.74 10.25
CA GLN A 117 -22.94 -3.31 9.16
C GLN A 117 -22.27 -4.48 8.43
N ALA A 118 -21.94 -5.57 9.12
CA ALA A 118 -21.31 -6.75 8.52
C ALA A 118 -22.24 -7.53 7.56
N GLN A 119 -23.56 -7.47 7.77
CA GLN A 119 -24.55 -8.19 6.95
C GLN A 119 -24.92 -7.47 5.64
N GLY A 120 -24.54 -6.21 5.45
CA GLY A 120 -24.91 -5.41 4.28
C GLY A 120 -23.90 -5.39 3.12
N GLN A 121 -22.71 -6.00 3.26
CA GLN A 121 -21.58 -5.79 2.33
C GLN A 121 -21.06 -7.03 1.59
N TYR A 122 -21.71 -8.19 1.73
CA TYR A 122 -21.42 -9.40 0.94
C TYR A 122 -22.61 -9.78 0.05
N GLN A 123 -22.91 -8.95 -0.95
CA GLN A 123 -23.55 -9.41 -2.18
C GLN A 123 -22.58 -9.10 -3.32
N GLU A 124 -21.80 -10.10 -3.71
CA GLU A 124 -20.95 -10.06 -4.91
C GLU A 124 -21.85 -9.97 -6.16
N GLN A 125 -21.51 -9.07 -7.09
CA GLN A 125 -21.97 -9.07 -8.49
C GLN A 125 -20.83 -9.58 -9.37
#